data_AF-A0A1B0D0X9-F1
#
_entry.id   AF-A0A1B0D0X9-F1
#
_cell.length_a   1.000
_cell.length_b   1.000
_cell.length_c   1.000
_cell.angle_alpha   90.00
_cell.angle_beta   90.00
_cell.angle_gamma   90.00
#
_symmetry.space_group_name_H-M   'P 1'
#
loop_
_entity.id
_entity.type
_entity.pdbx_description
1 polymer ?
#
loop_
_entity_poly.entity_id
_entity_poly.type
_entity_poly.pdbx_seq_one_letter_code
_entity_poly.pdbx_strand_id
1 'polypeptide(L)'
;MKIVAALLLCALVVLAVAVDDESLRDHTNGQPGCRTQEELDRRFWRNNFDPTRFWECTTLNQAASAVTCEEHTGQVGLAWFDERQECVDWSEWQHTMPVAPPSRP
;
A
#
# COMPACT_ATOMS: atom_id res chain seq x y z
N MET A 1 11.81 -43.27 3.96
CA MET A 1 10.97 -42.51 4.91
C MET A 1 11.47 -41.08 5.14
N LYS A 2 12.75 -40.84 5.43
CA LYS A 2 13.30 -39.48 5.65
C LYS A 2 13.19 -38.54 4.42
N ILE A 3 13.45 -39.06 3.23
CA ILE A 3 13.39 -38.28 1.97
C ILE A 3 11.95 -37.90 1.61
N VAL A 4 11.00 -38.82 1.82
CA VAL A 4 9.56 -38.56 1.59
C VAL A 4 9.04 -37.52 2.58
N ALA A 5 9.44 -37.60 3.85
CA ALA A 5 9.10 -36.59 4.86
C ALA A 5 9.68 -35.21 4.53
N ALA A 6 10.94 -35.15 4.06
CA ALA A 6 11.57 -33.89 3.65
C ALA A 6 10.90 -33.25 2.42
N LEU A 7 10.50 -34.05 1.43
CA LEU A 7 9.79 -33.56 0.24
C LEU A 7 8.37 -33.06 0.58
N LEU A 8 7.65 -33.77 1.46
CA LEU A 8 6.35 -33.33 1.96
C LEU A 8 6.45 -32.02 2.76
N LEU A 9 7.50 -31.88 3.57
CA LEU A 9 7.75 -30.66 4.33
C LEU A 9 8.08 -29.47 3.41
N CYS A 10 8.93 -29.67 2.39
CA CYS A 10 9.20 -28.66 1.38
C CYS A 10 7.94 -28.27 0.60
N ALA A 11 7.10 -29.24 0.21
CA ALA A 11 5.85 -28.97 -0.50
C ALA A 11 4.88 -28.14 0.36
N LEU A 12 4.73 -28.47 1.65
CA LEU A 12 3.92 -27.69 2.59
C LEU A 12 4.43 -26.27 2.79
N VAL A 13 5.76 -26.08 2.89
CA VAL A 13 6.37 -24.76 2.99
C VAL A 13 6.10 -23.95 1.72
N VAL A 14 6.30 -24.52 0.53
CA VAL A 14 6.05 -23.83 -0.75
C VAL A 14 4.58 -23.42 -0.93
N LEU A 15 3.64 -24.27 -0.51
CA LEU A 15 2.21 -23.94 -0.52
C LEU A 15 1.84 -22.81 0.45
N ALA A 16 2.52 -22.70 1.60
CA ALA A 16 2.25 -21.65 2.58
C ALA A 16 2.76 -20.26 2.14
N VAL A 17 3.81 -20.19 1.31
CA VAL A 17 4.34 -18.91 0.77
C VAL A 17 3.65 -18.42 -0.51
N ALA A 18 2.89 -19.28 -1.21
CA ALA A 18 2.31 -18.96 -2.51
C ALA A 18 0.85 -18.48 -2.47
N VAL A 19 0.29 -18.20 -1.28
CA VAL A 19 -1.05 -17.63 -1.16
C VAL A 19 -1.01 -16.13 -1.47
N ASP A 20 -1.00 -15.80 -2.75
CA ASP A 20 -1.44 -14.51 -3.27
C ASP A 20 -2.97 -14.46 -3.18
N ASP A 21 -3.50 -13.91 -2.08
CA ASP A 21 -4.94 -13.70 -1.96
C ASP A 21 -5.37 -12.53 -2.87
N GLU A 22 -5.83 -12.87 -4.07
CA GLU A 22 -6.38 -11.90 -5.04
C GLU A 22 -7.53 -11.06 -4.46
N SER A 23 -8.24 -11.54 -3.43
CA SER A 23 -9.35 -10.81 -2.81
C SER A 23 -8.90 -9.66 -1.90
N LEU A 24 -7.62 -9.63 -1.50
CA LEU A 24 -7.00 -8.51 -0.79
C LEU A 24 -6.50 -7.41 -1.73
N ARG A 25 -6.46 -7.66 -3.05
CA ARG A 25 -5.95 -6.70 -4.03
C ARG A 25 -6.96 -5.58 -4.22
N ASP A 26 -6.54 -4.36 -3.92
CA ASP A 26 -7.39 -3.21 -4.15
C ASP A 26 -7.30 -2.76 -5.62
N HIS A 27 -8.37 -3.00 -6.36
CA HIS A 27 -8.52 -2.55 -7.74
C HIS A 27 -9.08 -1.11 -7.86
N THR A 28 -9.21 -0.38 -6.75
CA THR A 28 -9.59 1.03 -6.76
C THR A 28 -8.36 1.92 -6.67
N ASN A 29 -8.57 3.25 -6.68
CA ASN A 29 -7.48 4.22 -6.54
C ASN A 29 -6.85 4.26 -5.14
N GLY A 30 -7.37 3.47 -4.17
CA GLY A 30 -6.87 3.39 -2.81
C GLY A 30 -7.29 4.55 -1.92
N GLN A 31 -8.23 5.40 -2.34
CA GLN A 31 -8.67 6.55 -1.55
C GLN A 31 -9.39 6.09 -0.27
N PRO A 32 -8.90 6.47 0.93
CA PRO A 32 -9.61 6.21 2.17
C PRO A 32 -10.82 7.12 2.37
N GLY A 33 -11.81 6.63 3.11
CA GLY A 33 -12.93 7.43 3.61
C GLY A 33 -12.62 8.23 4.89
N CYS A 34 -11.46 7.97 5.53
CA CYS A 34 -11.05 8.54 6.82
C CYS A 34 -12.13 8.43 7.91
N ARG A 35 -12.77 7.27 8.04
CA ARG A 35 -13.88 7.01 8.97
C ARG A 35 -13.43 6.33 10.26
N THR A 36 -12.15 5.97 10.36
CA THR A 36 -11.55 5.32 11.53
C THR A 36 -10.42 6.16 12.11
N GLN A 37 -10.13 5.96 13.40
CA GLN A 37 -8.98 6.62 14.04
C GLN A 37 -7.66 6.12 13.45
N GLU A 38 -7.58 4.84 13.09
CA GLU A 38 -6.42 4.25 12.41
C GLU A 38 -6.09 4.99 11.09
N GLU A 39 -7.10 5.38 10.32
CA GLU A 39 -6.91 6.16 9.08
C GLU A 39 -6.32 7.55 9.33
N LEU A 40 -6.69 8.20 10.42
CA LEU A 40 -6.14 9.50 10.83
C LEU A 40 -4.74 9.37 11.42
N ASP A 41 -4.50 8.34 12.22
CA ASP A 41 -3.21 8.10 12.87
C ASP A 41 -2.14 7.75 11.82
N ARG A 42 -2.48 6.93 10.82
CA ARG A 42 -1.60 6.65 9.68
C ARG A 42 -1.40 7.89 8.81
N ARG A 43 -2.44 8.71 8.65
CA ARG A 43 -2.48 9.96 7.87
C ARG A 43 -2.25 9.82 6.37
N PHE A 44 -1.18 9.16 5.92
CA PHE A 44 -0.84 9.04 4.50
C PHE A 44 -1.09 7.63 3.96
N TRP A 45 -1.64 7.59 2.75
CA TRP A 45 -2.12 6.37 2.12
C TRP A 45 -1.73 6.36 0.65
N ARG A 46 -1.23 5.23 0.14
CA ARG A 46 -0.86 5.07 -1.27
C ARG A 46 -2.03 5.41 -2.22
N ASN A 47 -1.73 6.14 -3.29
CA ASN A 47 -2.57 6.11 -4.49
C ASN A 47 -2.18 4.90 -5.35
N ASN A 48 -3.14 4.05 -5.66
CA ASN A 48 -2.87 2.77 -6.34
C ASN A 48 -2.57 2.93 -7.84
N PHE A 49 -2.92 4.07 -8.43
CA PHE A 49 -2.81 4.29 -9.88
C PHE A 49 -1.75 5.31 -10.26
N ASP A 50 -1.52 6.31 -9.41
CA ASP A 50 -0.58 7.40 -9.66
C ASP A 50 0.45 7.48 -8.53
N PRO A 51 1.67 6.95 -8.72
CA PRO A 51 2.71 6.98 -7.71
C PRO A 51 3.29 8.39 -7.48
N THR A 52 2.95 9.40 -8.27
CA THR A 52 3.43 10.79 -8.03
C THR A 52 2.64 11.50 -6.93
N ARG A 53 1.60 10.85 -6.40
CA ARG A 53 0.74 11.38 -5.34
C ARG A 53 0.36 10.32 -4.33
N PHE A 54 -0.20 10.77 -3.22
CA PHE A 54 -0.77 9.95 -2.17
C PHE A 54 -2.07 10.58 -1.67
N TRP A 55 -2.79 9.85 -0.83
CA TRP A 55 -3.99 10.32 -0.14
C TRP A 55 -3.63 10.73 1.28
N GLU A 56 -4.17 11.85 1.74
CA GLU A 56 -4.00 12.36 3.10
C GLU A 56 -5.34 12.41 3.83
N CYS A 57 -5.40 11.74 4.97
CA CYS A 57 -6.49 11.82 5.93
C CYS A 57 -6.15 12.84 7.02
N THR A 58 -6.93 13.90 7.13
CA THR A 58 -6.75 14.95 8.16
C THR A 58 -7.96 15.11 9.07
N THR A 59 -9.16 14.77 8.60
CA THR A 59 -10.42 15.02 9.31
C THR A 59 -11.30 13.76 9.31
N LEU A 60 -11.82 13.40 10.49
CA LEU A 60 -12.69 12.23 10.63
C LEU A 60 -13.99 12.42 9.83
N ASN A 61 -14.41 11.37 9.12
CA ASN A 61 -15.58 11.33 8.26
C ASN A 61 -15.52 12.28 7.04
N GLN A 62 -14.33 12.66 6.61
CA GLN A 62 -14.12 13.33 5.33
C GLN A 62 -13.20 12.48 4.47
N ALA A 63 -13.59 12.25 3.21
CA ALA A 63 -12.76 11.49 2.27
C ALA A 63 -11.37 12.13 2.15
N ALA A 64 -10.34 11.29 1.99
CA ALA A 64 -8.96 11.75 1.92
C ALA A 64 -8.72 12.67 0.72
N SER A 65 -7.87 13.68 0.89
CA SER A 65 -7.44 14.57 -0.19
C SER A 65 -6.23 14.00 -0.91
N ALA A 66 -6.16 14.17 -2.24
CA ALA A 66 -4.94 13.86 -2.98
C ALA A 66 -3.88 14.94 -2.74
N VAL A 67 -2.64 14.52 -2.50
CA VAL A 67 -1.47 15.40 -2.36
C VAL A 67 -0.35 14.85 -3.23
N THR A 68 0.19 15.68 -4.11
CA THR A 68 1.34 15.31 -4.95
C THR A 68 2.64 15.38 -4.15
N CYS A 69 3.65 14.62 -4.56
CA CYS A 69 4.98 14.72 -3.97
C CYS A 69 5.61 16.11 -4.15
N GLU A 70 5.28 16.81 -5.24
CA GLU A 70 5.72 18.19 -5.46
C GLU A 70 5.09 19.14 -4.44
N GLU A 71 3.78 19.05 -4.19
CA GLU A 71 3.12 19.86 -3.15
C GLU A 71 3.67 19.57 -1.75
N HIS A 72 4.02 18.31 -1.47
CA HIS A 72 4.50 17.88 -0.16
C HIS A 72 5.96 18.29 0.11
N THR A 73 6.83 18.25 -0.90
CA THR A 73 8.29 18.40 -0.74
C THR A 73 8.86 19.65 -1.42
N GLY A 74 8.14 20.23 -2.38
CA GLY A 74 8.64 21.26 -3.28
C GLY A 74 9.53 20.74 -4.41
N GLN A 75 9.67 19.42 -4.57
CA GLN A 75 10.52 18.79 -5.57
C GLN A 75 9.70 18.04 -6.63
N VAL A 76 10.05 18.25 -7.89
CA VAL A 76 9.46 17.52 -9.02
C VAL A 76 10.14 16.16 -9.21
N GLY A 77 9.43 15.23 -9.85
CA GLY A 77 10.03 13.96 -10.27
C GLY A 77 10.23 12.94 -9.15
N LEU A 78 9.52 13.07 -8.04
CA LEU A 78 9.51 12.09 -6.96
C LEU A 78 8.26 11.19 -7.03
N ALA A 79 8.35 10.02 -6.41
CA ALA A 79 7.27 9.05 -6.28
C ALA A 79 7.03 8.69 -4.81
N TRP A 80 5.77 8.55 -4.41
CA TRP A 80 5.37 8.12 -3.07
C TRP A 80 5.72 6.65 -2.85
N PHE A 81 6.47 6.38 -1.78
CA PHE A 81 6.81 5.04 -1.34
C PHE A 81 6.15 4.73 0.01
N ASP A 82 5.04 4.02 -0.06
CA ASP A 82 4.14 3.78 1.08
C ASP A 82 4.80 3.04 2.26
N GLU A 83 5.76 2.15 2.01
CA GLU A 83 6.47 1.44 3.08
C GLU A 83 7.34 2.37 3.94
N ARG A 84 7.87 3.45 3.34
CA ARG A 84 8.70 4.44 4.01
C ARG A 84 7.92 5.70 4.41
N GLN A 85 6.67 5.85 3.92
CA GLN A 85 5.82 7.02 4.14
C GLN A 85 6.48 8.32 3.69
N GLU A 86 7.08 8.31 2.50
CA GLU A 86 7.85 9.44 1.97
C GLU A 86 7.84 9.48 0.43
N CYS A 87 8.17 10.65 -0.11
CA CYS A 87 8.44 10.84 -1.53
C CYS A 87 9.92 10.59 -1.82
N VAL A 88 10.21 9.63 -2.70
CA VAL A 88 11.58 9.18 -3.04
C VAL A 88 11.88 9.38 -4.52
N ASP A 89 13.16 9.33 -4.86
CA ASP A 89 13.58 9.26 -6.27
C ASP A 89 13.09 7.95 -6.91
N TRP A 90 12.83 7.99 -8.22
CA TRP A 90 12.38 6.82 -8.98
C TRP A 90 13.35 5.63 -8.92
N SER A 91 14.64 5.87 -8.72
CA SER A 91 15.64 4.81 -8.54
C SER A 91 15.48 4.02 -7.23
N GLU A 92 14.81 4.60 -6.22
CA GLU A 92 14.50 3.95 -4.95
C GLU A 92 13.08 3.38 -4.91
N TRP A 93 12.19 3.89 -5.75
CA TRP A 93 10.78 3.53 -5.76
C TRP A 93 10.55 2.09 -6.22
N GLN A 94 9.67 1.39 -5.51
CA GLN A 94 9.25 0.03 -5.84
C GLN A 94 7.73 -0.09 -5.88
N HIS A 95 7.25 -0.82 -6.88
CA HIS A 95 5.83 -1.17 -6.97
C HIS A 95 5.49 -2.21 -5.89
N THR A 96 4.58 -1.86 -4.99
CA THR A 96 4.02 -2.78 -3.99
C THR A 96 2.59 -3.13 -4.38
N MET A 97 2.15 -4.32 -4.01
CA MET A 97 0.77 -4.74 -4.24
C MET A 97 -0.22 -3.79 -3.55
N PRO A 98 -1.26 -3.28 -4.25
CA PRO A 98 -2.29 -2.44 -3.63
C PRO A 98 -3.06 -3.16 -2.53
N VAL A 99 -3.25 -2.48 -1.40
CA VAL A 99 -4.04 -2.95 -0.25
C VAL A 99 -5.17 -1.97 0.00
N ALA A 100 -6.37 -2.49 0.26
CA ALA A 100 -7.54 -1.64 0.49
C ALA A 100 -7.43 -0.89 1.83
N PRO A 101 -7.82 0.39 1.89
CA PRO A 101 -7.94 1.10 3.16
C PRO A 101 -9.08 0.53 4.02
N PRO A 102 -9.08 0.75 5.35
CA PRO A 102 -10.14 0.32 6.26
C PRO A 102 -11.54 0.79 5.85
N SER A 103 -11.64 1.99 5.25
CA SER A 103 -12.89 2.52 4.73
C SER A 103 -12.73 3.17 3.36
N ARG A 104 -13.80 3.17 2.57
CA ARG A 104 -13.89 3.87 1.29
C ARG A 104 -14.74 5.16 1.44
N PRO A 105 -14.57 6.15 0.54
CA PRO A 105 -15.33 7.40 0.54
C PRO A 105 -16.85 7.23 0.62
#